data_AF-A0A8S3GGJ3-F1
#
_entry.id   AF-A0A8S3GGJ3-F1
#
_cell.length_a   1.000
_cell.length_b   1.000
_cell.length_c   1.000
_cell.angle_alpha   90.00
_cell.angle_beta   90.00
_cell.angle_gamma   90.00
#
_symmetry.space_group_name_H-M   'P 1'
#
loop_
_entity.id
_entity.type
_entity.pdbx_description
1 polymer ?
#
loop_
_entity_poly.entity_id
_entity_poly.type
_entity_poly.pdbx_seq_one_letter_code
_entity_poly.pdbx_strand_id
1 'polypeptide(L)'
;MTGEHSHVPEKETIVVREFREKIKQQAIEETTPIPHIYHEECAKAMLSTAAIAVLPNSAINKARRAVTPIIPTTQLFDIPDPFARTLRDNPFLIID
;
A
#
# COMPACT_ATOMS: atom_id res chain seq x y z
N MET A 1 15.18 -22.24 8.21
CA MET A 1 15.51 -21.83 6.82
C MET A 1 16.26 -20.52 6.90
N THR A 2 17.58 -20.57 6.79
CA THR A 2 18.44 -19.37 6.82
C THR A 2 18.37 -18.72 5.44
N GLY A 3 17.78 -17.53 5.37
CA GLY A 3 17.69 -16.74 4.14
C GLY A 3 19.07 -16.23 3.76
N GLU A 4 19.71 -16.91 2.82
CA GLU A 4 20.97 -16.45 2.22
C GLU A 4 20.66 -15.20 1.38
N HIS A 5 21.07 -14.04 1.88
CA HIS A 5 20.97 -12.79 1.13
C HIS A 5 22.15 -12.70 0.15
N SER A 6 21.85 -12.66 -1.15
CA SER A 6 22.87 -12.43 -2.17
C SER A 6 23.36 -10.98 -2.09
N HIS A 7 24.63 -10.80 -1.70
CA HIS A 7 25.31 -9.50 -1.71
C HIS A 7 25.99 -9.20 -3.05
N VAL A 8 25.83 -10.08 -4.04
CA VAL A 8 26.40 -9.86 -5.36
C VAL A 8 25.59 -8.75 -6.04
N PRO A 9 26.23 -7.68 -6.56
CA PRO A 9 25.52 -6.69 -7.34
C PRO A 9 24.85 -7.38 -8.52
N GLU A 10 23.53 -7.44 -8.47
CA GLU A 10 22.72 -8.04 -9.51
C GLU A 10 22.99 -7.29 -10.82
N LYS A 11 23.34 -8.00 -11.89
CA LYS A 11 23.55 -7.38 -13.19
C LYS A 11 22.23 -6.78 -13.65
N GLU A 12 22.12 -5.47 -13.52
CA GLU A 12 20.93 -4.73 -13.90
C GLU A 12 20.66 -4.93 -15.39
N THR A 13 19.44 -5.35 -15.73
CA THR A 13 19.03 -5.47 -17.12
C THR A 13 18.90 -4.08 -17.73
N ILE A 14 19.22 -3.95 -19.02
CA ILE A 14 19.15 -2.66 -19.73
C ILE A 14 17.76 -2.02 -19.58
N VAL A 15 16.71 -2.84 -19.61
CA VAL A 15 15.30 -2.41 -19.44
C VAL A 15 15.06 -1.78 -18.07
N VAL A 16 15.59 -2.37 -16.99
CA VAL A 16 15.41 -1.83 -15.63
C VAL A 16 16.15 -0.51 -15.48
N ARG A 17 17.35 -0.40 -16.05
CA ARG A 17 18.12 0.84 -16.06
C ARG A 17 17.40 1.96 -16.81
N GLU A 18 16.92 1.69 -18.03
CA GLU A 18 16.16 2.66 -18.83
C GLU A 18 14.88 3.12 -18.13
N PHE A 19 14.16 2.18 -17.50
CA PHE A 19 12.98 2.51 -16.71
C PHE A 19 13.32 3.42 -15.52
N ARG A 20 14.40 3.13 -14.79
CA ARG A 20 14.86 3.97 -13.67
C ARG A 20 15.23 5.37 -14.12
N GLU A 21 15.97 5.51 -15.21
CA GLU A 21 16.33 6.81 -15.77
C GLU A 21 15.09 7.61 -16.15
N LYS A 22 14.09 6.96 -16.76
CA LYS A 22 12.80 7.61 -17.06
C LYS A 22 12.09 8.14 -15.81
N ILE A 23 12.04 7.34 -14.73
CA ILE A 23 11.40 7.75 -13.47
C ILE A 23 12.18 8.90 -12.80
N LYS A 24 13.51 8.85 -12.82
CA LYS A 24 14.35 9.94 -12.30
C LYS A 24 14.09 11.24 -13.05
N GLN A 25 14.04 11.19 -14.38
CA GLN A 25 13.78 12.35 -15.20
C GLN A 25 12.40 12.94 -14.91
N GLN A 26 11.38 12.10 -14.81
CA GLN A 26 10.03 12.53 -14.45
C GLN A 26 9.99 13.21 -13.07
N ALA A 27 10.73 12.71 -12.08
CA ALA A 27 10.79 13.31 -10.75
C ALA A 27 11.50 14.68 -10.75
N ILE A 28 12.46 14.90 -11.65
CA ILE A 28 13.14 16.19 -11.81
C ILE A 28 12.21 17.21 -12.50
N GLU A 29 11.43 16.76 -13.47
CA GLU A 29 10.47 17.59 -14.22
C GLU A 29 9.18 17.87 -13.46
N GLU A 30 8.91 17.11 -12.39
CA GLU A 30 7.73 17.27 -11.56
C GLU A 30 7.75 18.62 -10.81
N THR A 31 6.87 19.53 -11.23
CA THR A 31 6.72 20.87 -10.65
C THR A 31 5.45 21.01 -9.83
N THR A 32 4.68 19.93 -9.66
CA THR A 32 3.44 19.95 -8.88
C THR A 32 3.72 20.39 -7.44
N PRO A 33 3.11 21.49 -6.97
CA PRO A 33 3.30 21.95 -5.60
C PRO A 33 2.84 20.91 -4.58
N ILE A 34 3.57 20.77 -3.48
CA ILE A 34 3.26 19.84 -2.38
C ILE A 34 1.80 19.93 -1.92
N PRO A 35 1.18 21.13 -1.73
CA PRO A 35 -0.22 21.21 -1.34
C PRO A 35 -1.18 20.54 -2.32
N HIS A 36 -0.88 20.61 -3.63
CA HIS A 36 -1.70 20.00 -4.68
C HIS A 36 -1.66 18.47 -4.57
N ILE A 37 -0.47 17.90 -4.32
CA ILE A 37 -0.29 16.46 -4.08
C ILE A 37 -1.16 16.00 -2.90
N TYR A 38 -1.16 16.75 -1.79
CA TYR A 38 -2.01 16.43 -0.64
C TYR A 38 -3.50 16.46 -0.98
N HIS A 39 -3.96 17.49 -1.71
CA HIS A 39 -5.36 17.57 -2.11
C HIS A 39 -5.78 16.39 -2.99
N GLU A 40 -4.94 15.99 -3.94
CA GLU A 40 -5.20 14.81 -4.77
C GLU A 40 -5.29 13.53 -3.95
N GLU A 41 -4.33 13.28 -3.06
CA GLU A 41 -4.30 12.05 -2.27
C GLU A 41 -5.45 12.01 -1.25
N CYS A 42 -5.81 13.14 -0.64
CA CYS A 42 -6.99 13.24 0.22
C CYS A 42 -8.28 13.00 -0.56
N ALA A 43 -8.40 13.48 -1.79
CA ALA A 43 -9.55 13.20 -2.66
C ALA A 43 -9.61 11.72 -3.05
N LYS A 44 -8.46 11.09 -3.32
CA LYS A 44 -8.37 9.65 -3.61
C LYS A 44 -8.67 8.78 -2.40
N ALA A 45 -8.36 9.23 -1.18
CA ALA A 45 -8.63 8.49 0.05
C ALA A 45 -10.13 8.25 0.31
N MET A 46 -11.00 9.06 -0.30
CA MET A 46 -12.46 8.90 -0.25
C MET A 46 -12.98 7.86 -1.26
N LEU A 47 -12.13 7.32 -2.12
CA LEU A 47 -12.48 6.33 -3.13
C LEU A 47 -12.21 4.90 -2.63
N SER A 48 -12.99 3.94 -3.12
CA SER A 48 -12.73 2.53 -2.86
C SER A 48 -11.44 2.07 -3.52
N THR A 49 -10.78 1.06 -2.95
CA THR A 49 -9.55 0.48 -3.51
C THR A 49 -9.72 0.01 -4.95
N ALA A 50 -10.93 -0.41 -5.34
CA ALA A 50 -11.27 -0.78 -6.70
C ALA A 50 -11.31 0.45 -7.64
N ALA A 51 -11.89 1.57 -7.18
CA ALA A 51 -11.92 2.82 -7.94
C ALA A 51 -10.52 3.44 -8.09
N ILE A 52 -9.69 3.37 -7.05
CA ILE A 52 -8.29 3.84 -7.08
C ILE A 52 -7.45 3.02 -8.08
N ALA A 53 -7.72 1.73 -8.24
CA ALA A 53 -6.97 0.85 -9.15
C ALA A 53 -7.20 1.16 -10.64
N VAL A 54 -8.35 1.75 -10.98
CA VAL A 54 -8.72 2.14 -12.35
C VAL A 54 -8.14 3.51 -12.73
N LEU A 55 -7.62 4.28 -11.76
CA LEU A 55 -6.98 5.56 -12.04
C LEU A 55 -5.66 5.38 -12.83
N PRO A 56 -5.38 6.25 -13.81
CA PRO A 56 -4.27 6.06 -14.76
C PRO A 56 -2.86 6.07 -14.13
N ASN A 57 -2.70 6.53 -12.87
CA ASN A 57 -1.41 6.54 -12.15
C ASN A 57 -1.15 5.29 -11.29
N SER A 58 -1.89 4.19 -11.48
CA SER A 58 -1.90 3.02 -10.58
C SER A 58 -0.71 2.05 -10.70
N ALA A 59 0.36 2.36 -11.45
CA ALA A 59 1.54 1.48 -11.54
C ALA A 59 2.14 1.16 -10.16
N ILE A 60 2.13 2.14 -9.24
CA ILE A 60 2.54 1.99 -7.84
C ILE A 60 1.61 1.04 -7.08
N ASN A 61 0.30 1.09 -7.35
CA ASN A 61 -0.69 0.22 -6.69
C ASN A 61 -0.60 -1.23 -7.17
N LYS A 62 -0.26 -1.45 -8.45
CA LYS A 62 0.02 -2.79 -8.98
C LYS A 62 1.26 -3.42 -8.31
N ALA A 63 2.32 -2.63 -8.12
CA ALA A 63 3.52 -3.08 -7.41
C ALA A 63 3.24 -3.35 -5.93
N ARG A 64 2.47 -2.48 -5.25
CA ARG A 64 2.09 -2.66 -3.84
C ARG A 64 1.28 -3.94 -3.61
N ARG A 65 0.29 -4.24 -4.48
CA ARG A 65 -0.49 -5.49 -4.38
C ARG A 65 0.35 -6.77 -4.46
N ALA A 66 1.52 -6.74 -5.10
CA ALA A 66 2.40 -7.89 -5.18
C ALA A 66 3.23 -8.11 -3.89
N VAL A 67 3.41 -7.07 -3.08
CA VAL A 67 4.29 -7.07 -1.90
C VAL A 67 3.50 -7.09 -0.60
N THR A 68 2.31 -6.47 -0.56
CA THR A 68 1.51 -6.42 0.66
C THR A 68 0.73 -7.73 0.85
N PRO A 69 0.93 -8.47 1.96
CA PRO A 69 0.13 -9.65 2.24
C PRO A 69 -1.33 -9.27 2.43
N ILE A 70 -2.23 -10.15 1.96
CA ILE A 70 -3.67 -9.98 2.14
C ILE A 70 -3.97 -10.13 3.63
N ILE A 71 -4.46 -9.06 4.26
CA ILE A 71 -4.97 -9.14 5.63
C ILE A 71 -6.22 -10.02 5.59
N PRO A 72 -6.30 -11.09 6.40
CA PRO A 72 -7.49 -11.92 6.46
C PRO A 72 -8.67 -11.07 6.89
N THR A 73 -9.73 -11.05 6.07
CA THR A 73 -10.97 -10.32 6.32
C THR A 73 -11.87 -10.99 7.35
N THR A 74 -11.63 -12.27 7.65
CA THR A 74 -12.36 -12.98 8.70
C THR A 74 -11.58 -12.91 10.00
N GLN A 75 -12.22 -12.45 11.08
CA GLN A 75 -11.67 -12.58 12.43
C GLN A 75 -11.38 -14.05 12.71
N LEU A 76 -10.09 -14.42 12.72
CA LEU A 76 -9.60 -15.77 12.98
C LEU A 76 -9.23 -15.99 14.46
N PHE A 77 -9.52 -15.03 15.33
CA PHE A 77 -9.15 -15.09 16.74
C PHE A 77 -10.36 -14.79 17.62
N ASP A 78 -10.59 -15.68 18.58
CA ASP A 78 -11.57 -15.47 19.64
C ASP A 78 -11.03 -14.42 20.61
N ILE A 79 -11.74 -13.30 20.76
CA ILE A 79 -11.43 -12.31 21.78
C ILE A 79 -11.91 -12.86 23.12
N PRO A 80 -11.04 -13.04 24.13
CA PRO A 80 -11.48 -13.56 25.43
C PRO A 80 -12.52 -12.62 26.06
N ASP A 81 -13.55 -13.20 26.71
CA ASP A 81 -14.67 -12.50 27.37
C ASP A 81 -14.32 -11.21 28.14
N PRO A 82 -13.24 -11.14 28.95
CA PRO A 82 -12.88 -9.91 29.66
C PRO A 82 -12.50 -8.74 28.74
N PHE A 83 -12.15 -9.02 27.48
CA PHE A 83 -11.78 -8.02 26.47
C PHE A 83 -12.87 -7.82 25.40
N ALA A 84 -13.97 -8.58 25.46
CA ALA A 84 -15.08 -8.48 24.51
C ALA A 84 -16.09 -7.37 24.88
N ARG A 85 -15.92 -6.75 26.05
CA ARG A 85 -16.83 -5.74 26.61
C ARG A 85 -16.12 -4.41 26.87
N THR A 86 -16.87 -3.33 26.71
CA THR A 86 -16.46 -1.99 27.13
C THR A 86 -16.46 -1.85 28.66
N LEU A 87 -15.87 -0.77 29.19
CA LEU A 87 -15.92 -0.42 30.63
C LEU A 87 -17.35 -0.24 31.18
N ARG A 88 -18.37 -0.23 30.32
CA ARG A 88 -19.80 -0.14 30.67
C ARG A 88 -20.56 -1.43 30.35
N ASP A 89 -19.87 -2.56 30.22
CA ASP A 89 -20.39 -3.89 29.91
C ASP A 89 -21.08 -4.07 28.55
N ASN A 90 -21.05 -3.06 27.68
CA ASN A 90 -21.57 -3.18 26.33
C ASN A 90 -20.61 -4.00 25.44
N PRO A 91 -21.11 -4.93 24.61
CA PRO A 91 -20.28 -5.62 23.63
C PRO A 91 -19.75 -4.64 22.59
N PHE A 92 -18.53 -4.88 22.10
CA PHE A 92 -18.01 -4.13 20.96
C PHE A 92 -18.81 -4.45 19.70
N LEU A 93 -19.13 -3.43 18.90
CA LEU A 93 -19.76 -3.60 17.60
C LEU A 93 -18.74 -4.25 16.66
N ILE A 94 -18.87 -5.57 16.48
CA ILE A 94 -18.23 -6.28 15.37
C ILE A 94 -19.13 -6.01 14.17
N ILE A 95 -18.67 -5.16 13.26
CA ILE A 95 -19.34 -4.92 11.98
C ILE A 95 -18.80 -6.00 11.03
N ASP A 96 -19.68 -6.89 10.59
CA ASP A 96 -19.40 -7.90 9.54
C ASP A 96 -19.05 -7.24 8.19
#